data_AF-A0A5B2W0X5-F1
#
_entry.id   AF-A0A5B2W0X5-F1
#
_cell.length_a   1.000
_cell.length_b   1.000
_cell.length_c   1.000
_cell.angle_alpha   90.00
_cell.angle_beta   90.00
_cell.angle_gamma   90.00
#
_symmetry.space_group_name_H-M   'P 1'
#
loop_
_entity.id
_entity.type
_entity.pdbx_description
1 polymer ?
#
loop_
_entity_poly.entity_id
_entity_poly.type
_entity_poly.pdbx_seq_one_letter_code
_entity_poly.pdbx_strand_id
1 'polypeptide(L)'
;MADVAAGLEREFAELGDWDARIARVLALGRALPALDPAFRTEDHKVKGCQSQVWLRVDHDPRSGRLRLAADSDALLMRGLLAVVLRLYDDRGPGEILAHPADVLDRLAVSQSLAPNRANGLHLVIKRIHAAALDAPGGHLSAEGGTYDAAQPR
;
A
#
# COMPACT_ATOMS: atom_id res chain seq x y z
N MET A 1 -7.64 3.40 9.18
CA MET A 1 -7.56 2.80 7.82
C MET A 1 -8.89 2.30 7.28
N ALA A 2 -9.70 1.57 8.06
CA ALA A 2 -11.00 1.05 7.61
C ALA A 2 -11.92 2.08 6.92
N ASP A 3 -12.03 3.30 7.46
CA ASP A 3 -12.85 4.36 6.84
C ASP A 3 -12.31 4.82 5.48
N VAL A 4 -10.98 4.91 5.33
CA VAL A 4 -10.34 5.26 4.05
C VAL A 4 -10.57 4.18 3.01
N ALA A 5 -10.45 2.91 3.40
CA ALA A 5 -10.75 1.77 2.52
C ALA A 5 -12.21 1.79 2.09
N ALA A 6 -13.16 1.93 3.04
CA ALA A 6 -14.58 2.00 2.73
C ALA A 6 -14.93 3.22 1.86
N GLY A 7 -14.27 4.36 2.07
CA GLY A 7 -14.43 5.55 1.23
C GLY A 7 -13.97 5.33 -0.20
N LEU A 8 -12.82 4.67 -0.39
CA LEU A 8 -12.33 4.27 -1.70
C LEU A 8 -13.25 3.23 -2.36
N GLU A 9 -13.73 2.23 -1.62
CA GLU A 9 -14.67 1.22 -2.14
C GLU A 9 -15.96 1.88 -2.66
N ARG A 10 -16.53 2.81 -1.89
CA ARG A 10 -17.70 3.60 -2.33
C ARG A 10 -17.39 4.44 -3.57
N GLU A 11 -16.28 5.18 -3.55
CA GLU A 11 -15.84 6.02 -4.68
C GLU A 11 -15.78 5.21 -5.98
N PHE A 12 -15.20 4.01 -5.96
CA PHE A 12 -15.08 3.16 -7.16
C PHE A 12 -16.38 2.42 -7.52
N ALA A 13 -17.24 2.12 -6.55
CA ALA A 13 -18.55 1.52 -6.80
C ALA A 13 -19.49 2.50 -7.52
N GLU A 14 -19.44 3.79 -7.18
CA GLU A 14 -20.30 4.84 -7.76
C GLU A 14 -19.97 5.20 -9.21
N LEU A 15 -18.76 4.87 -9.70
CA LEU A 15 -18.32 5.17 -11.07
C LEU A 15 -19.09 4.38 -12.15
N GLY A 16 -19.89 3.38 -11.76
CA GLY A 16 -20.74 2.63 -12.68
C GLY A 16 -19.96 1.63 -13.53
N ASP A 17 -19.38 2.09 -14.63
CA ASP A 17 -18.75 1.23 -15.64
C ASP A 17 -17.21 1.13 -15.53
N TRP A 18 -16.65 0.23 -16.32
CA TRP A 18 -15.21 -0.04 -16.35
C TRP A 18 -14.39 1.15 -16.85
N ASP A 19 -14.88 1.86 -17.86
CA ASP A 19 -14.16 2.97 -18.48
C ASP A 19 -14.03 4.15 -17.52
N ALA A 20 -15.09 4.45 -16.77
CA ALA A 20 -15.08 5.46 -15.71
C ALA A 20 -14.10 5.10 -14.58
N ARG A 21 -14.04 3.82 -14.18
CA ARG A 21 -13.06 3.34 -13.19
C ARG A 21 -11.63 3.51 -13.67
N ILE A 22 -11.34 3.12 -14.92
CA ILE A 22 -10.00 3.32 -15.50
C ILE A 22 -9.66 4.79 -15.63
N ALA A 23 -10.59 5.62 -16.12
CA ALA A 23 -10.38 7.06 -16.20
C ALA A 23 -10.04 7.67 -14.84
N ARG A 24 -10.73 7.22 -13.77
CA ARG A 24 -10.42 7.64 -12.40
C ARG A 24 -9.03 7.22 -11.96
N VAL A 25 -8.62 5.97 -12.18
CA VAL A 25 -7.27 5.50 -11.85
C VAL A 25 -6.21 6.32 -12.59
N LEU A 26 -6.41 6.57 -13.89
CA LEU A 26 -5.47 7.38 -14.68
C LEU A 26 -5.39 8.83 -14.18
N ALA A 27 -6.53 9.42 -13.77
CA ALA A 27 -6.56 10.75 -13.17
C ALA A 27 -5.77 10.80 -11.86
N LEU A 28 -5.94 9.79 -10.98
CA LEU A 28 -5.15 9.65 -9.76
C LEU A 28 -3.65 9.51 -10.08
N GLY A 29 -3.29 8.76 -11.12
CA GLY A 29 -1.91 8.59 -11.56
C GLY A 29 -1.28 9.88 -12.08
N ARG A 30 -2.06 10.74 -12.75
CA ARG A 30 -1.59 12.08 -13.18
C ARG A 30 -1.40 13.03 -12.00
N ALA A 31 -2.27 12.94 -11.00
CA ALA A 31 -2.22 13.77 -9.80
C ALA A 31 -1.16 13.31 -8.79
N LEU A 32 -0.69 12.07 -8.88
CA LEU A 32 0.36 11.55 -8.02
C LEU A 32 1.64 12.38 -8.18
N PRO A 33 2.21 12.96 -7.11
CA PRO A 33 3.49 13.65 -7.17
C PRO A 33 4.58 12.75 -7.74
N ALA A 34 5.44 13.31 -8.58
CA ALA A 34 6.60 12.58 -9.07
C ALA A 34 7.53 12.23 -7.91
N LEU A 35 8.04 11.00 -7.90
CA LEU A 35 9.11 10.64 -6.95
C LEU A 35 10.37 11.40 -7.33
N ASP A 36 11.03 12.00 -6.32
CA ASP A 36 12.31 12.67 -6.51
C ASP A 36 13.29 11.70 -7.21
N PRO A 37 13.94 12.13 -8.32
CA PRO A 37 14.87 11.31 -9.09
C PRO A 37 15.95 10.62 -8.25
N ALA A 38 16.36 11.21 -7.12
CA ALA A 38 17.33 10.61 -6.21
C ALA A 38 16.86 9.27 -5.61
N PHE A 39 15.55 9.00 -5.60
CA PHE A 39 14.97 7.75 -5.11
C PHE A 39 14.55 6.81 -6.25
N ARG A 40 14.80 7.16 -7.51
CA ARG A 40 14.63 6.25 -8.66
C ARG A 40 15.87 5.35 -8.85
N THR A 41 16.26 4.67 -7.77
CA THR A 41 17.44 3.79 -7.73
C THR A 41 17.02 2.31 -7.64
N GLU A 42 17.97 1.40 -7.90
CA GLU A 42 17.71 -0.04 -7.77
C GLU A 42 17.32 -0.47 -6.34
N ASP A 43 17.78 0.25 -5.31
CA ASP A 43 17.43 -0.03 -3.91
C ASP A 43 15.96 0.24 -3.60
N HIS A 44 15.35 1.21 -4.29
CA HIS A 44 13.94 1.54 -4.15
C HIS A 44 13.06 0.77 -5.14
N LYS A 45 13.65 0.04 -6.08
CA LYS A 45 12.92 -0.62 -7.15
C LYS A 45 12.20 -1.88 -6.63
N VAL A 46 10.92 -2.00 -6.97
CA VAL A 46 10.11 -3.19 -6.68
C VAL A 46 10.29 -4.20 -7.81
N LYS A 47 11.11 -5.24 -7.55
CA LYS A 47 11.41 -6.29 -8.53
C LYS A 47 10.20 -7.19 -8.78
N GLY A 48 10.07 -7.71 -10.00
CA GLY A 48 8.99 -8.62 -10.40
C GLY A 48 7.73 -7.95 -10.97
N CYS A 49 7.71 -6.61 -11.03
CA CYS A 49 6.69 -5.86 -11.76
C CYS A 49 7.01 -5.83 -13.27
N GLN A 50 5.99 -5.92 -14.13
CA GLN A 50 6.16 -5.77 -15.59
C GLN A 50 6.54 -4.33 -15.96
N SER A 51 5.89 -3.34 -15.35
CA SER A 51 6.29 -1.94 -15.37
C SER A 51 7.34 -1.69 -14.29
N GLN A 52 8.22 -0.71 -14.48
CA GLN A 52 9.13 -0.31 -13.42
C GLN A 52 8.34 0.42 -12.32
N VAL A 53 8.62 0.04 -11.07
CA VAL A 53 8.00 0.64 -9.88
C VAL A 53 9.10 0.94 -8.89
N TRP A 54 9.07 2.15 -8.34
CA TRP A 54 9.93 2.58 -7.24
C TRP A 54 9.06 2.89 -6.03
N LEU A 55 9.51 2.46 -4.85
CA LEU A 55 8.87 2.70 -3.57
C LEU A 55 9.94 3.10 -2.56
N ARG A 56 9.78 4.31 -2.04
CA ARG A 56 10.47 4.82 -0.86
C ARG A 56 9.60 4.61 0.36
N VAL A 57 10.21 4.08 1.42
CA VAL A 57 9.58 3.87 2.72
C VAL A 57 10.52 4.44 3.77
N ASP A 58 10.11 5.53 4.41
CA ASP A 58 10.85 6.11 5.53
C ASP A 58 10.07 5.91 6.83
N HIS A 59 10.78 5.69 7.92
CA HIS A 59 10.19 5.74 9.25
C HIS A 59 10.41 7.14 9.85
N ASP A 60 9.35 7.82 10.25
CA ASP A 60 9.43 9.08 10.97
C ASP A 60 9.54 8.81 12.48
N PRO A 61 10.72 9.00 13.10
CA PRO A 61 10.92 8.68 14.51
C PRO A 61 10.13 9.58 15.46
N ARG A 62 9.64 10.75 15.00
CA ARG A 62 8.85 11.65 15.84
C ARG A 62 7.40 11.21 15.95
N SER A 63 6.83 10.71 14.85
CA SER A 63 5.44 10.27 14.81
C SER A 63 5.28 8.75 14.98
N GLY A 64 6.36 7.98 14.79
CA GLY A 64 6.32 6.51 14.76
C GLY A 64 5.58 5.96 13.54
N ARG A 65 5.44 6.76 12.48
CA ARG A 65 4.68 6.42 11.27
C ARG A 65 5.60 6.18 10.09
N LEU A 66 5.13 5.38 9.13
CA LEU A 66 5.79 5.19 7.86
C LEU A 66 5.33 6.27 6.88
N ARG A 67 6.29 6.89 6.18
CA ARG A 67 6.10 7.83 5.08
C ARG A 67 6.45 7.13 3.78
N LEU A 68 5.49 7.10 2.86
CA LEU A 68 5.58 6.37 1.61
C LEU A 68 5.58 7.34 0.43
N ALA A 69 6.46 7.10 -0.53
CA ALA A 69 6.41 7.74 -1.83
C ALA A 69 6.70 6.71 -2.91
N ALA A 70 5.94 6.72 -3.99
CA ALA A 70 6.07 5.72 -5.04
C ALA A 70 5.86 6.32 -6.43
N ASP A 71 6.44 5.67 -7.44
CA ASP A 71 6.27 6.06 -8.83
C ASP A 71 6.43 4.87 -9.77
N SER A 72 5.99 5.03 -11.03
CA SER A 72 6.11 4.02 -12.07
C SER A 72 6.25 4.63 -13.45
N ASP A 73 6.90 3.92 -14.37
CA ASP A 73 6.95 4.30 -15.79
C ASP A 73 5.60 4.10 -16.52
N ALA A 74 4.65 3.38 -15.93
CA ALA A 74 3.31 3.16 -16.47
C ALA A 74 2.26 4.01 -15.74
N LEU A 75 1.54 4.88 -16.47
CA LEU A 75 0.53 5.78 -15.89
C LEU A 75 -0.58 5.04 -15.12
N LEU A 76 -1.03 3.89 -15.65
CA LEU A 76 -2.02 3.07 -14.96
C LEU A 76 -1.49 2.57 -13.61
N MET A 77 -0.23 2.11 -13.57
CA MET A 77 0.39 1.67 -12.33
C MET A 77 0.58 2.83 -11.36
N ARG A 78 0.94 4.04 -11.82
CA ARG A 78 0.95 5.26 -10.98
C ARG A 78 -0.41 5.51 -10.33
N GLY A 79 -1.50 5.30 -11.07
CA GLY A 79 -2.85 5.41 -10.53
C GLY A 79 -3.15 4.41 -9.41
N LEU A 80 -2.74 3.16 -9.59
CA LEU A 80 -2.88 2.12 -8.56
C LEU A 80 -2.00 2.40 -7.34
N LEU A 81 -0.77 2.90 -7.55
CA LEU A 81 0.11 3.35 -6.47
C LEU A 81 -0.52 4.50 -5.68
N ALA A 82 -1.20 5.44 -6.34
CA ALA A 82 -1.91 6.52 -5.65
C ALA A 82 -3.01 5.98 -4.70
N VAL A 83 -3.72 4.92 -5.10
CA VAL A 83 -4.70 4.23 -4.24
C VAL A 83 -4.00 3.55 -3.05
N VAL A 84 -2.89 2.84 -3.29
CA VAL A 84 -2.09 2.22 -2.22
C VAL A 84 -1.57 3.27 -1.23
N LEU A 85 -1.05 4.40 -1.70
CA LEU A 85 -0.54 5.46 -0.85
C LEU A 85 -1.65 6.08 0.00
N ARG A 86 -2.87 6.28 -0.52
CA ARG A 86 -4.02 6.74 0.30
C ARG A 86 -4.31 5.80 1.48
N LEU A 87 -4.11 4.50 1.30
CA LEU A 87 -4.37 3.50 2.35
C LEU A 87 -3.23 3.47 3.38
N TYR A 88 -1.98 3.40 2.92
CA TYR A 88 -0.83 3.01 3.74
C TYR A 88 0.12 4.15 4.10
N ASP A 89 0.08 5.30 3.43
CA ASP A 89 0.94 6.44 3.78
C ASP A 89 0.48 7.09 5.11
N ASP A 90 1.46 7.58 5.87
CA ASP A 90 1.27 8.20 7.18
C ASP A 90 0.54 7.30 8.18
N ARG A 91 0.94 6.03 8.23
CA ARG A 91 0.37 5.01 9.12
C ARG A 91 1.40 4.42 10.06
N GLY A 92 0.97 4.06 11.26
CA GLY A 92 1.80 3.30 12.19
C GLY A 92 2.02 1.87 11.69
N PRO A 93 3.14 1.21 12.08
CA PRO A 93 3.42 -0.18 11.71
C PRO A 93 2.27 -1.15 11.98
N GLY A 94 1.68 -1.10 13.18
CA GLY A 94 0.54 -1.95 13.55
C GLY A 94 -0.71 -1.70 12.69
N GLU A 95 -0.97 -0.45 12.30
CA GLU A 95 -2.10 -0.12 11.41
C GLU A 95 -1.90 -0.77 10.03
N ILE A 96 -0.69 -0.68 9.49
CA ILE A 96 -0.31 -1.25 8.19
C ILE A 96 -0.47 -2.78 8.22
N LEU A 97 0.07 -3.43 9.25
CA LEU A 97 0.05 -4.89 9.39
C LEU A 97 -1.36 -5.44 9.61
N ALA A 98 -2.25 -4.67 10.25
CA ALA A 98 -3.65 -5.05 10.44
C ALA A 98 -4.49 -5.00 9.15
N HIS A 99 -3.97 -4.43 8.05
CA HIS A 99 -4.69 -4.27 6.79
C HIS A 99 -3.93 -4.96 5.64
N PRO A 100 -4.22 -6.24 5.37
CA PRO A 100 -3.51 -7.03 4.38
C PRO A 100 -3.85 -6.61 2.95
N ALA A 101 -3.13 -7.21 1.99
CA ALA A 101 -3.18 -6.84 0.58
C ALA A 101 -4.54 -7.09 -0.11
N ASP A 102 -5.43 -7.85 0.53
CA ASP A 102 -6.78 -8.18 0.05
C ASP A 102 -7.70 -6.96 -0.09
N VAL A 103 -7.34 -5.83 0.53
CA VAL A 103 -8.07 -4.57 0.39
C VAL A 103 -8.18 -4.11 -1.06
N LEU A 104 -7.22 -4.48 -1.91
CA LEU A 104 -7.26 -4.14 -3.33
C LEU A 104 -8.30 -4.94 -4.11
N ASP A 105 -8.58 -6.16 -3.67
CA ASP A 105 -9.61 -7.01 -4.28
C ASP A 105 -11.01 -6.47 -4.00
N ARG A 106 -11.18 -5.85 -2.82
CA ARG A 106 -12.42 -5.18 -2.43
C ARG A 106 -12.70 -3.90 -3.21
N LEU A 107 -11.65 -3.20 -3.66
CA LEU A 107 -11.80 -1.97 -4.44
C LEU A 107 -12.36 -2.21 -5.85
N ALA A 108 -12.55 -3.47 -6.28
CA ALA A 108 -13.02 -3.86 -7.61
C ALA A 108 -12.20 -3.28 -8.77
N VAL A 109 -11.04 -2.68 -8.48
CA VAL A 109 -10.08 -2.21 -9.48
C VAL A 109 -9.26 -3.39 -9.97
N SER A 110 -8.92 -4.36 -9.11
CA SER A 110 -8.08 -5.52 -9.46
C SER A 110 -8.76 -6.52 -10.41
N GLN A 111 -10.08 -6.73 -10.28
CA GLN A 111 -10.85 -7.71 -11.06
C GLN A 111 -10.82 -7.45 -12.58
N SER A 112 -10.49 -6.23 -12.97
CA SER A 112 -10.47 -5.78 -14.36
C SER A 112 -9.06 -5.42 -14.83
N LEU A 113 -8.04 -5.56 -13.97
CA LEU A 113 -6.64 -5.51 -14.36
C LEU A 113 -6.22 -6.84 -14.99
N ALA A 114 -5.32 -6.77 -15.98
CA ALA A 114 -4.66 -7.99 -16.44
C ALA A 114 -3.83 -8.60 -15.28
N PRO A 115 -3.73 -9.95 -15.18
CA PRO A 115 -3.09 -10.64 -14.07
C PRO A 115 -1.72 -10.09 -13.65
N ASN A 116 -0.88 -9.70 -14.62
CA ASN A 116 0.46 -9.18 -14.37
C ASN A 116 0.47 -7.84 -13.60
N ARG A 117 -0.56 -7.00 -13.78
CA ARG A 117 -0.67 -5.70 -13.10
C ARG A 117 -1.10 -5.88 -11.65
N ALA A 118 -1.99 -6.85 -11.38
CA ALA A 118 -2.35 -7.23 -10.02
C ALA A 118 -1.13 -7.77 -9.25
N ASN A 119 -0.31 -8.61 -9.89
CA ASN A 119 0.92 -9.14 -9.27
C ASN A 119 1.90 -8.04 -8.86
N GLY A 120 2.13 -7.05 -9.72
CA GLY A 120 3.02 -5.93 -9.39
C GLY A 120 2.54 -5.14 -8.18
N LEU A 121 1.24 -4.92 -8.06
CA LEU A 121 0.64 -4.19 -6.94
C LEU A 121 0.74 -4.97 -5.61
N HIS A 122 0.54 -6.29 -5.65
CA HIS A 122 0.78 -7.16 -4.49
C HIS A 122 2.24 -7.09 -3.98
N LEU A 123 3.21 -7.01 -4.90
CA LEU A 123 4.63 -6.89 -4.54
C LEU A 123 4.94 -5.56 -3.84
N VAL A 124 4.28 -4.48 -4.25
CA VAL A 124 4.38 -3.17 -3.57
C VAL A 124 3.87 -3.27 -2.14
N ILE A 125 2.65 -3.81 -1.93
CA ILE A 125 2.09 -3.96 -0.58
C ILE A 125 2.94 -4.88 0.28
N LYS A 126 3.44 -5.98 -0.28
CA LYS A 126 4.35 -6.88 0.44
C LYS A 126 5.61 -6.14 0.93
N ARG A 127 6.17 -5.24 0.12
CA ARG A 127 7.33 -4.42 0.53
C ARG A 127 6.97 -3.41 1.62
N ILE A 128 5.78 -2.81 1.56
CA ILE A 128 5.27 -1.92 2.64
C ILE A 128 5.12 -2.70 3.95
N HIS A 129 4.51 -3.89 3.90
CA HIS A 129 4.32 -4.75 5.07
C HIS A 129 5.66 -5.21 5.67
N ALA A 130 6.63 -5.59 4.83
CA ALA A 130 7.97 -5.93 5.29
C ALA A 130 8.63 -4.75 6.03
N ALA A 131 8.54 -3.54 5.46
CA ALA A 131 9.08 -2.35 6.11
C ALA A 131 8.36 -2.00 7.42
N ALA A 132 7.05 -2.26 7.53
CA ALA A 132 6.31 -2.11 8.78
C ALA A 132 6.73 -3.13 9.83
N LEU A 133 6.99 -4.38 9.44
CA LEU A 133 7.48 -5.43 10.36
C LEU A 133 8.86 -5.06 10.95
N ASP A 134 9.74 -4.48 10.12
CA ASP A 134 11.09 -4.07 10.53
C ASP A 134 11.10 -2.77 11.36
N ALA A 135 9.99 -2.00 11.37
CA ALA A 135 9.89 -0.75 12.09
C ALA A 135 9.63 -0.96 13.60
N PRO A 136 10.10 -0.05 14.48
CA PRO A 136 9.76 -0.08 15.90
C PRO A 136 8.23 -0.10 16.12
N GLY A 137 7.72 -1.10 16.84
CA GLY A 137 6.27 -1.30 17.01
C GLY A 137 5.61 -2.16 15.92
N GLY A 138 6.38 -2.76 15.01
CA GLY A 138 5.94 -3.70 13.97
C GLY A 138 5.47 -5.08 14.46
N HIS A 139 5.08 -5.22 15.72
CA HIS A 139 4.50 -6.45 16.24
C HIS A 139 2.98 -6.24 16.36
N LEU A 140 2.18 -7.13 15.75
CA LEU A 140 0.76 -7.23 16.07
C LEU A 140 0.67 -7.72 17.51
N SER A 141 0.43 -6.82 18.46
CA SER A 141 0.18 -7.20 19.85
C SER A 141 -1.06 -8.09 19.89
N ALA A 142 -0.85 -9.38 20.08
CA ALA A 142 -1.91 -10.32 20.44
C ALA A 142 -2.32 -10.04 21.90
N GLU A 143 -3.07 -8.98 22.16
CA GLU A 143 -3.61 -8.74 23.50
C GLU A 143 -5.01 -9.37 23.62
N GLY A 144 -5.03 -10.55 24.22
CA GLY A 144 -6.24 -11.30 24.55
C GLY A 144 -5.95 -12.61 25.28
N GLY A 145 -5.15 -12.57 26.34
CA GLY A 145 -4.93 -13.75 27.18
C GLY A 145 -3.86 -13.53 28.22
N THR A 146 -4.27 -13.11 29.42
CA THR A 146 -3.44 -13.23 30.62
C THR A 146 -3.06 -14.70 30.80
N TYR A 147 -1.77 -15.02 30.78
CA TYR A 147 -1.28 -16.22 31.45
C TYR A 147 -0.13 -15.81 32.36
N ASP A 148 -0.53 -15.34 33.54
CA ASP A 148 0.29 -15.51 34.73
C ASP A 148 0.20 -16.98 35.14
N ALA A 149 1.30 -17.71 34.98
CA ALA A 149 1.63 -18.82 35.86
C ALA A 149 3.14 -19.08 35.78
N ALA A 150 3.84 -18.45 36.72
CA ALA A 150 4.84 -19.10 37.57
C ALA A 150 5.80 -20.13 36.92
N GLN A 151 7.08 -19.74 36.81
CA GLN A 151 8.19 -20.64 37.17
C GLN A 151 7.97 -21.15 38.60
N PRO A 152 8.33 -22.40 38.97
CA PRO A 152 9.74 -22.63 39.29
C PRO A 152 10.30 -24.07 39.15
N ARG A 153 11.63 -24.08 38.97
CA ARG A 153 12.68 -25.11 39.15
C ARG A 153 12.85 -26.21 38.11
#